data_AF-A0A2V7JGG0-F1
#
_entry.id   AF-A0A2V7JGG0-F1
#
_cell.length_a   1.000
_cell.length_b   1.000
_cell.length_c   1.000
_cell.angle_alpha   90.00
_cell.angle_beta   90.00
_cell.angle_gamma   90.00
#
_symmetry.space_group_name_H-M   'P 1'
#
loop_
_entity.id
_entity.type
_entity.pdbx_description
1 polymer ?
#
loop_
_entity_poly.entity_id
_entity_poly.type
_entity_poly.pdbx_seq_one_letter_code
_entity_poly.pdbx_strand_id
1 'polypeptide(L)'
;MQRLVKLALLLASLCVPITARAQEPRVLVFSKTAGFRHSSIGVGIGAVKKLGQENGFSVDATEDAGAFTSKNLALYRAVVFLNTTGDVLDNAQQDDFERYIQAGGGYVGIHSATDTEYDWPWYGRLAGAYFNGHPNNPNVRKATFRVLDKSHPSTQGFPDRWDREDEFYNFKSIDPTIHVLVDIDEKSYEGGTNGDHHPMSWYHDFDGGRAWYTNMGHTEATFSEPLFLRHLLGGLRYAMGARNVDFSRARPEENRFTKVILAEKLDEPVELAVLPGERVLFIERHGYVNLYSPTTGRVRRIATIPVSTKYADSSQAEDGLLGLAADPGFAKNGWVYMYYSPAGPEAKNVLARFQMKGDSLDLSSNKILLEIPTQRLKCCHTGGSIAFDSKGNLYMSTGDNSNPFASGYAPVDERPGRMPWDAQKSSANTNDLRGKIIRIHPEPDGTYTIPEGNLFFN
;
A
#
# COMPACT_ATOMS: atom_id res chain seq x y z
N MET A 1 5.70 56.57 78.93
CA MET A 1 4.50 55.73 79.12
C MET A 1 3.64 55.85 77.87
N GLN A 2 2.96 54.75 77.50
CA GLN A 2 2.04 54.56 76.38
C GLN A 2 2.65 54.11 75.03
N ARG A 3 2.22 52.90 74.67
CA ARG A 3 2.54 52.08 73.50
C ARG A 3 1.71 52.53 72.31
N LEU A 4 2.27 52.52 71.11
CA LEU A 4 1.50 52.54 69.86
C LEU A 4 1.91 51.34 69.00
N VAL A 5 0.90 50.54 68.71
CA VAL A 5 0.89 49.24 68.03
C VAL A 5 1.19 49.45 66.54
N LYS A 6 2.19 48.74 66.00
CA LYS A 6 2.42 48.66 64.54
C LYS A 6 1.46 47.65 63.94
N LEU A 7 0.53 48.14 63.12
CA LEU A 7 -0.36 47.33 62.29
C LEU A 7 0.43 46.88 61.05
N ALA A 8 0.71 45.58 60.93
CA ALA A 8 1.26 44.99 59.72
C ALA A 8 0.12 44.59 58.78
N LEU A 9 -0.01 45.27 57.64
CA LEU A 9 -0.88 44.82 56.54
C LEU A 9 -0.22 43.62 55.85
N LEU A 10 -0.83 42.44 55.97
CA LEU A 10 -0.53 41.28 55.14
C LEU A 10 -1.26 41.49 53.79
N LEU A 11 -0.53 41.80 52.72
CA LEU A 11 -1.05 41.64 51.35
C LEU A 11 -1.03 40.14 51.01
N ALA A 12 -2.18 39.49 51.10
CA ALA A 12 -2.38 38.17 50.51
C ALA A 12 -2.51 38.33 49.00
N SER A 13 -1.42 38.09 48.27
CA SER A 13 -1.45 37.94 46.81
C SER A 13 -2.23 36.68 46.47
N LEU A 14 -3.49 36.82 46.04
CA LEU A 14 -4.24 35.74 45.40
C LEU A 14 -3.52 35.37 44.10
N CYS A 15 -2.72 34.32 44.15
CA CYS A 15 -2.18 33.68 42.96
C CYS A 15 -3.31 32.85 42.35
N VAL A 16 -4.04 33.42 41.39
CA VAL A 16 -4.99 32.66 40.56
C VAL A 16 -4.16 31.80 39.61
N PRO A 17 -4.21 30.45 39.70
CA PRO A 17 -3.53 29.61 38.74
C PRO A 17 -4.20 29.80 37.38
N ILE A 18 -3.44 30.32 36.40
CA ILE A 18 -3.84 30.28 34.99
C ILE A 18 -3.72 28.81 34.56
N THR A 19 -4.79 28.04 34.73
CA THR A 19 -4.92 26.76 34.05
C THR A 19 -5.05 27.06 32.56
N ALA A 20 -4.04 26.71 31.77
CA ALA A 20 -4.16 26.66 30.32
C ALA A 20 -5.36 25.76 29.98
N ARG A 21 -6.45 26.36 29.48
CA ARG A 21 -7.62 25.61 29.02
C ARG A 21 -7.14 24.70 27.90
N ALA A 22 -7.22 23.38 28.10
CA ALA A 22 -6.94 22.42 27.04
C ALA A 22 -7.77 22.81 25.81
N GLN A 23 -7.13 22.89 24.65
CA GLN A 23 -7.81 23.23 23.41
C GLN A 23 -8.95 22.24 23.18
N GLU A 24 -10.15 22.76 22.95
CA GLU A 24 -11.33 21.93 22.74
C GLU A 24 -11.12 21.01 21.54
N PRO A 25 -11.47 19.71 21.63
CA PRO A 25 -11.43 18.80 20.49
C PRO A 25 -12.19 19.40 19.30
N ARG A 26 -11.71 19.13 18.10
CA ARG A 26 -12.32 19.64 16.86
C ARG A 26 -12.50 18.51 15.87
N VAL A 27 -13.58 18.56 15.11
CA VAL A 27 -13.92 17.61 14.05
C VAL A 27 -14.06 18.36 12.73
N LEU A 28 -13.49 17.81 11.66
CA LEU A 28 -13.71 18.29 10.30
C LEU A 28 -14.76 17.41 9.63
N VAL A 29 -15.87 17.99 9.21
CA VAL A 29 -16.85 17.31 8.36
C VAL A 29 -16.53 17.61 6.91
N PHE A 30 -16.21 16.56 6.16
CA PHE A 30 -15.92 16.60 4.73
C PHE A 30 -17.07 15.92 3.97
N SER A 31 -17.66 16.62 3.00
CA SER A 31 -18.83 16.15 2.26
C SER A 31 -18.73 16.38 0.75
N LYS A 32 -17.52 16.41 0.21
CA LYS A 32 -17.31 16.50 -1.25
C LYS A 32 -17.82 15.24 -1.92
N THR A 33 -18.47 15.40 -3.08
CA THR A 33 -19.01 14.31 -3.89
C THR A 33 -18.55 14.48 -5.33
N ALA A 34 -17.95 13.46 -5.92
CA ALA A 34 -17.68 13.32 -7.35
C ALA A 34 -18.65 12.35 -8.05
N GLY A 35 -19.55 11.71 -7.29
CA GLY A 35 -20.62 10.85 -7.78
C GLY A 35 -22.01 11.34 -7.33
N PHE A 36 -22.85 10.41 -6.87
CA PHE A 36 -24.19 10.73 -6.36
C PHE A 36 -24.12 11.69 -5.16
N ARG A 37 -25.06 12.63 -5.08
CA ARG A 37 -25.13 13.61 -3.99
C ARG A 37 -26.39 13.42 -3.17
N HIS A 38 -26.23 13.06 -1.91
CA HIS A 38 -27.32 12.82 -0.97
C HIS A 38 -27.92 14.13 -0.45
N SER A 39 -29.25 14.23 -0.41
CA SER A 39 -29.92 15.43 0.13
C SER A 39 -29.69 15.61 1.64
N SER A 40 -29.36 14.52 2.33
CA SER A 40 -29.13 14.48 3.78
C SER A 40 -27.82 15.15 4.23
N ILE A 41 -26.89 15.49 3.33
CA ILE A 41 -25.61 16.14 3.67
C ILE A 41 -25.82 17.39 4.55
N GLY A 42 -26.73 18.29 4.14
CA GLY A 42 -26.96 19.54 4.86
C GLY A 42 -27.48 19.32 6.29
N VAL A 43 -28.45 18.41 6.44
CA VAL A 43 -29.02 18.05 7.74
C VAL A 43 -28.00 17.31 8.60
N GLY A 44 -27.17 16.45 7.99
CA GLY A 44 -26.10 15.73 8.67
C GLY A 44 -25.01 16.65 9.23
N ILE A 45 -24.57 17.66 8.48
CA ILE A 45 -23.66 18.70 8.98
C ILE A 45 -24.28 19.41 10.19
N GLY A 46 -25.58 19.75 10.11
CA GLY A 46 -26.32 20.35 11.21
C GLY A 46 -26.35 19.46 12.47
N ALA A 47 -26.59 18.17 12.30
CA ALA A 47 -26.59 17.17 13.37
C ALA A 47 -25.22 17.07 14.06
N VAL A 48 -24.13 16.95 13.30
CA VAL A 48 -22.77 16.87 13.88
C VAL A 48 -22.41 18.15 14.63
N LYS A 49 -22.75 19.33 14.07
CA LYS A 49 -22.56 20.62 14.75
C LYS A 49 -23.34 20.71 16.06
N LYS A 50 -24.60 20.27 16.07
CA LYS A 50 -25.43 20.21 17.28
C LYS A 50 -24.81 19.30 18.33
N LEU A 51 -24.38 18.10 17.94
CA LEU A 51 -23.69 17.17 18.85
C LEU A 51 -22.42 17.80 19.43
N GLY A 52 -21.64 18.51 18.61
CA GLY A 52 -20.45 19.24 19.05
C GLY A 52 -20.76 20.29 20.11
N GLN A 53 -21.76 21.14 19.86
CA GLN A 53 -22.22 22.16 20.79
C GLN A 53 -22.69 21.57 22.13
N GLU A 54 -23.41 20.45 22.09
CA GLU A 54 -23.94 19.78 23.28
C GLU A 54 -22.89 18.97 24.05
N ASN A 55 -21.76 18.62 23.43
CA ASN A 55 -20.78 17.68 24.00
C ASN A 55 -19.34 18.18 24.07
N GLY A 56 -19.11 19.48 23.86
CA GLY A 56 -17.82 20.13 24.12
C GLY A 56 -16.75 19.85 23.07
N PHE A 57 -17.12 19.82 21.79
CA PHE A 57 -16.17 19.81 20.68
C PHE A 57 -16.61 20.74 19.54
N SER A 58 -15.65 21.36 18.87
CA SER A 58 -15.88 22.24 17.73
C SER A 58 -16.06 21.44 16.43
N VAL A 59 -16.83 21.96 15.48
CA VAL A 59 -17.09 21.31 14.20
C VAL A 59 -16.94 22.32 13.06
N ASP A 60 -15.99 22.05 12.17
CA ASP A 60 -15.88 22.73 10.88
C ASP A 60 -16.45 21.82 9.79
N ALA A 61 -16.94 22.41 8.70
CA ALA A 61 -17.47 21.66 7.57
C ALA A 61 -16.95 22.25 6.26
N THR A 62 -16.56 21.39 5.33
CA THR A 62 -16.03 21.79 4.02
C THR A 62 -16.34 20.76 2.94
N GLU A 63 -16.42 21.22 1.71
CA GLU A 63 -16.39 20.39 0.50
C GLU A 63 -15.10 20.62 -0.30
N ASP A 64 -14.21 21.49 0.19
CA ASP A 64 -12.92 21.79 -0.43
C ASP A 64 -11.86 20.77 0.00
N ALA A 65 -11.40 19.97 -0.96
CA ALA A 65 -10.32 18.99 -0.75
C ALA A 65 -8.97 19.65 -0.43
N GLY A 66 -8.79 20.94 -0.73
CA GLY A 66 -7.61 21.73 -0.32
C GLY A 66 -7.44 21.82 1.20
N ALA A 67 -8.45 21.44 1.99
CA ALA A 67 -8.36 21.28 3.44
C ALA A 67 -7.50 20.08 3.87
N PHE A 68 -7.24 19.11 3.00
CA PHE A 68 -6.45 17.90 3.30
C PHE A 68 -4.96 18.19 3.17
N THR A 69 -4.44 18.94 4.14
CA THR A 69 -3.01 19.17 4.33
C THR A 69 -2.61 18.78 5.74
N SER A 70 -1.40 18.23 5.95
CA SER A 70 -0.91 17.88 7.30
C SER A 70 -1.08 19.04 8.29
N LYS A 71 -0.83 20.29 7.85
CA LYS A 71 -0.98 21.50 8.68
C LYS A 71 -2.42 21.73 9.14
N ASN A 72 -3.39 21.61 8.23
CA ASN A 72 -4.80 21.83 8.58
C ASN A 72 -5.35 20.64 9.37
N LEU A 73 -5.05 19.40 8.94
CA LEU A 73 -5.50 18.18 9.59
C LEU A 73 -5.01 18.04 11.04
N ALA A 74 -3.84 18.61 11.38
CA ALA A 74 -3.34 18.67 12.76
C ALA A 74 -4.29 19.37 13.76
N LEU A 75 -5.23 20.19 13.27
CA LEU A 75 -6.21 20.89 14.11
C LEU A 75 -7.35 19.97 14.59
N TYR A 76 -7.52 18.81 13.96
CA TYR A 76 -8.71 17.98 14.12
C TYR A 76 -8.36 16.65 14.80
N ARG A 77 -9.25 16.19 15.68
CA ARG A 77 -9.19 14.87 16.32
C ARG A 77 -9.81 13.78 15.45
N ALA A 78 -10.81 14.14 14.66
CA ALA A 78 -11.46 13.24 13.72
C ALA A 78 -11.84 13.99 12.43
N VAL A 79 -11.81 13.27 11.31
CA VAL A 79 -12.37 13.71 10.03
C VAL A 79 -13.56 12.82 9.72
N VAL A 80 -14.71 13.45 9.46
CA VAL A 80 -15.96 12.79 9.11
C VAL A 80 -16.12 12.86 7.61
N PHE A 81 -16.18 11.72 6.94
CA PHE A 81 -16.59 11.59 5.55
C PHE A 81 -18.12 11.42 5.57
N LEU A 82 -18.84 12.52 5.42
CA LEU A 82 -20.29 12.56 5.46
C LEU A 82 -20.85 12.49 4.04
N ASN A 83 -21.33 11.31 3.66
CA ASN A 83 -21.92 11.06 2.35
C ASN A 83 -21.03 11.51 1.17
N THR A 84 -19.73 11.26 1.27
CA THR A 84 -18.80 11.45 0.14
C THR A 84 -19.08 10.38 -0.93
N THR A 85 -18.75 10.64 -2.19
CA THR A 85 -18.89 9.66 -3.28
C THR A 85 -17.85 9.88 -4.36
N GLY A 86 -17.37 8.81 -5.00
CA GLY A 86 -16.38 8.87 -6.08
C GLY A 86 -14.95 9.17 -5.60
N ASP A 87 -14.12 9.68 -6.51
CA ASP A 87 -12.73 10.10 -6.24
C ASP A 87 -12.72 11.59 -5.85
N VAL A 88 -12.36 11.87 -4.59
CA VAL A 88 -12.53 13.20 -3.99
C VAL A 88 -11.21 13.83 -3.53
N LEU A 89 -10.15 13.05 -3.39
CA LEU A 89 -8.80 13.48 -3.01
C LEU A 89 -7.76 13.12 -4.07
N ASP A 90 -6.90 14.07 -4.43
CA ASP A 90 -5.72 13.78 -5.27
C ASP A 90 -4.59 13.07 -4.49
N ASN A 91 -3.57 12.58 -5.19
CA ASN A 91 -2.45 11.85 -4.58
C ASN A 91 -1.76 12.59 -3.41
N ALA A 92 -1.66 13.92 -3.46
CA ALA A 92 -1.03 14.68 -2.39
C ALA A 92 -1.93 14.75 -1.15
N GLN A 93 -3.23 14.96 -1.36
CA GLN A 93 -4.24 14.95 -0.31
C GLN A 93 -4.42 13.56 0.31
N GLN A 94 -4.34 12.51 -0.51
CA GLN A 94 -4.32 11.12 -0.05
C GLN A 94 -3.11 10.88 0.86
N ASP A 95 -1.88 11.25 0.45
CA ASP A 95 -0.68 11.12 1.28
C ASP A 95 -0.83 11.86 2.62
N ASP A 96 -1.32 13.10 2.59
CA ASP A 96 -1.57 13.89 3.81
C ASP A 96 -2.61 13.23 4.74
N PHE A 97 -3.62 12.56 4.17
CA PHE A 97 -4.62 11.84 4.95
C PHE A 97 -4.10 10.52 5.54
N GLU A 98 -3.28 9.75 4.81
CA GLU A 98 -2.59 8.57 5.36
C GLU A 98 -1.75 8.97 6.57
N ARG A 99 -0.95 10.03 6.41
CA ARG A 99 -0.11 10.57 7.48
C ARG A 99 -0.93 11.04 8.68
N TYR A 100 -2.08 11.67 8.45
CA TYR A 100 -2.99 12.08 9.52
C TYR A 100 -3.51 10.89 10.33
N ILE A 101 -3.89 9.78 9.67
CA ILE A 101 -4.31 8.56 10.35
C ILE A 101 -3.13 7.93 11.11
N GLN A 102 -1.95 7.83 10.50
CA GLN A 102 -0.70 7.35 11.14
C GLN A 102 -0.28 8.16 12.36
N ALA A 103 -0.53 9.46 12.32
CA ALA A 103 -0.32 10.38 13.42
C ALA A 103 -1.34 10.20 14.56
N GLY A 104 -2.31 9.30 14.42
CA GLY A 104 -3.33 8.97 15.42
C GLY A 104 -4.66 9.69 15.22
N GLY A 105 -4.88 10.30 14.06
CA GLY A 105 -6.15 10.90 13.67
C GLY A 105 -7.30 9.89 13.60
N GLY A 106 -8.52 10.37 13.85
CA GLY A 106 -9.74 9.58 13.72
C GLY A 106 -10.40 9.72 12.35
N TYR A 107 -11.00 8.64 11.87
CA TYR A 107 -11.88 8.59 10.70
C TYR A 107 -13.30 8.20 11.13
N VAL A 108 -14.29 8.91 10.59
CA VAL A 108 -15.72 8.60 10.74
C VAL A 108 -16.35 8.56 9.35
N GLY A 109 -16.68 7.38 8.86
CA GLY A 109 -17.42 7.22 7.60
C GLY A 109 -18.92 7.13 7.84
N ILE A 110 -19.71 7.91 7.10
CA ILE A 110 -21.17 7.87 7.18
C ILE A 110 -21.74 7.55 5.80
N HIS A 111 -22.55 6.49 5.76
CA HIS A 111 -23.31 6.00 4.61
C HIS A 111 -22.44 5.89 3.35
N SER A 112 -22.48 6.84 2.42
CA SER A 112 -21.75 6.70 1.16
C SER A 112 -20.23 6.87 1.24
N ALA A 113 -19.67 7.07 2.43
CA ALA A 113 -18.22 7.04 2.63
C ALA A 113 -17.55 5.76 2.09
N THR A 114 -18.24 4.61 2.03
CA THR A 114 -17.71 3.38 1.39
C THR A 114 -17.85 3.35 -0.14
N ASP A 115 -18.57 4.31 -0.72
CA ASP A 115 -18.70 4.58 -2.15
C ASP A 115 -17.69 5.67 -2.60
N THR A 116 -16.54 5.74 -1.92
CA THR A 116 -15.49 6.76 -2.14
C THR A 116 -14.13 6.08 -2.35
N GLU A 117 -13.26 6.66 -3.17
CA GLU A 117 -11.84 6.27 -3.33
C GLU A 117 -11.60 4.79 -3.71
N TYR A 118 -12.29 4.30 -4.74
CA TYR A 118 -12.17 2.90 -5.19
C TYR A 118 -10.77 2.49 -5.67
N ASP A 119 -10.03 3.42 -6.27
CA ASP A 119 -8.69 3.17 -6.82
C ASP A 119 -7.57 3.38 -5.79
N TRP A 120 -7.93 3.63 -4.53
CA TRP A 120 -7.00 3.79 -3.41
C TRP A 120 -7.22 2.68 -2.37
N PRO A 121 -6.55 1.51 -2.52
CA PRO A 121 -6.78 0.35 -1.66
C PRO A 121 -6.53 0.58 -0.18
N TRP A 122 -5.69 1.56 0.17
CA TRP A 122 -5.46 1.95 1.56
C TRP A 122 -6.75 2.53 2.18
N TYR A 123 -7.49 3.37 1.46
CA TYR A 123 -8.78 3.90 1.93
C TYR A 123 -9.83 2.81 2.09
N GLY A 124 -9.89 1.84 1.17
CA GLY A 124 -10.81 0.70 1.29
C GLY A 124 -10.64 -0.05 2.61
N ARG A 125 -9.39 -0.23 3.07
CA ARG A 125 -9.10 -0.84 4.37
C ARG A 125 -9.45 0.10 5.54
N LEU A 126 -9.17 1.41 5.44
CA LEU A 126 -9.58 2.39 6.44
C LEU A 126 -11.11 2.43 6.62
N ALA A 127 -11.86 2.48 5.53
CA ALA A 127 -13.32 2.43 5.54
C ALA A 127 -13.83 1.06 6.02
N GLY A 128 -13.07 -0.01 5.75
CA GLY A 128 -13.33 -1.38 6.20
C GLY A 128 -14.14 -2.22 5.21
N ALA A 129 -14.69 -1.61 4.16
CA ALA A 129 -15.35 -2.28 3.04
C ALA A 129 -15.57 -1.29 1.88
N TYR A 130 -15.91 -1.81 0.70
CA TYR A 130 -16.41 -1.00 -0.42
C TYR A 130 -17.89 -1.23 -0.67
N PHE A 131 -18.59 -0.19 -1.11
CA PHE A 131 -19.94 -0.30 -1.62
C PHE A 131 -20.02 -1.28 -2.82
N ASN A 132 -21.10 -2.07 -2.86
CA ASN A 132 -21.37 -3.09 -3.88
C ASN A 132 -22.84 -3.08 -4.35
N GLY A 133 -23.56 -1.98 -4.14
CA GLY A 133 -24.97 -1.85 -4.50
C GLY A 133 -25.90 -1.72 -3.29
N HIS A 134 -27.18 -1.53 -3.55
CA HIS A 134 -28.25 -1.43 -2.56
C HIS A 134 -29.56 -1.93 -3.19
N PRO A 135 -30.65 -2.16 -2.43
CA PRO A 135 -31.96 -2.46 -2.99
C PRO A 135 -32.39 -1.43 -4.04
N ASN A 136 -33.10 -1.87 -5.08
CA ASN A 136 -33.66 -0.99 -6.09
C ASN A 136 -35.19 -0.90 -5.92
N ASN A 137 -35.76 0.28 -6.21
CA ASN A 137 -37.21 0.55 -6.37
C ASN A 137 -38.17 -0.12 -5.33
N PRO A 138 -38.41 0.52 -4.15
CA PRO A 138 -37.68 1.65 -3.61
C PRO A 138 -36.29 1.23 -3.09
N ASN A 139 -35.35 2.18 -3.09
CA ASN A 139 -34.02 2.00 -2.51
C ASN A 139 -34.03 2.10 -0.98
N VAL A 140 -34.87 2.99 -0.44
CA VAL A 140 -35.16 3.06 1.00
C VAL A 140 -36.08 1.90 1.40
N ARG A 141 -35.68 1.15 2.42
CA ARG A 141 -36.40 -0.02 2.94
C ARG A 141 -36.48 0.05 4.45
N LYS A 142 -37.50 -0.61 5.01
CA LYS A 142 -37.57 -0.89 6.44
C LYS A 142 -37.00 -2.27 6.71
N ALA A 143 -36.08 -2.38 7.66
CA ALA A 143 -35.43 -3.65 8.05
C ALA A 143 -35.06 -3.68 9.53
N THR A 144 -34.86 -4.89 10.05
CA THR A 144 -34.45 -5.15 11.43
C THR A 144 -32.93 -5.14 11.55
N PHE A 145 -32.41 -4.27 12.40
CA PHE A 145 -30.99 -4.22 12.77
C PHE A 145 -30.79 -5.03 14.05
N ARG A 146 -29.63 -5.67 14.22
CA ARG A 146 -29.25 -6.38 15.44
C ARG A 146 -27.92 -5.85 15.96
N VAL A 147 -27.83 -5.67 17.27
CA VAL A 147 -26.59 -5.22 17.92
C VAL A 147 -25.76 -6.43 18.32
N LEU A 148 -24.55 -6.52 17.80
CA LEU A 148 -23.62 -7.61 18.08
C LEU A 148 -22.68 -7.30 19.26
N ASP A 149 -22.33 -6.03 19.43
CA ASP A 149 -21.51 -5.55 20.54
C ASP A 149 -22.16 -4.30 21.16
N LYS A 150 -22.49 -4.39 22.46
CA LYS A 150 -23.10 -3.30 23.26
C LYS A 150 -22.11 -2.60 24.18
N SER A 151 -20.86 -3.04 24.21
CA SER A 151 -19.81 -2.46 25.04
C SER A 151 -19.21 -1.20 24.42
N HIS A 152 -19.28 -1.09 23.08
CA HIS A 152 -18.77 0.07 22.36
C HIS A 152 -19.61 1.34 22.63
N PRO A 153 -18.99 2.54 22.78
CA PRO A 153 -19.71 3.77 23.08
C PRO A 153 -20.84 4.14 22.10
N SER A 154 -20.74 3.72 20.83
CA SER A 154 -21.78 3.98 19.81
C SER A 154 -22.98 3.06 19.90
N THR A 155 -22.91 1.95 20.61
CA THR A 155 -24.01 0.97 20.75
C THR A 155 -24.44 0.77 22.20
N GLN A 156 -23.80 1.48 23.13
CA GLN A 156 -24.17 1.47 24.53
C GLN A 156 -25.63 1.92 24.72
N GLY A 157 -26.44 1.07 25.34
CA GLY A 157 -27.86 1.34 25.60
C GLY A 157 -28.78 1.15 24.37
N PHE A 158 -28.28 0.56 23.29
CA PHE A 158 -29.13 0.12 22.18
C PHE A 158 -29.98 -1.09 22.58
N PRO A 159 -31.20 -1.25 22.03
CA PRO A 159 -31.94 -2.50 22.12
C PRO A 159 -31.17 -3.63 21.41
N ASP A 160 -31.48 -4.90 21.70
CA ASP A 160 -30.85 -6.03 20.97
C ASP A 160 -31.22 -6.01 19.49
N ARG A 161 -32.45 -5.60 19.18
CA ARG A 161 -32.99 -5.46 17.83
C ARG A 161 -33.86 -4.22 17.72
N TRP A 162 -33.88 -3.58 16.56
CA TRP A 162 -34.83 -2.52 16.24
C TRP A 162 -35.04 -2.40 14.74
N ASP A 163 -36.21 -1.90 14.34
CA ASP A 163 -36.47 -1.60 12.94
C ASP A 163 -35.97 -0.20 12.59
N ARG A 164 -35.33 -0.07 11.42
CA ARG A 164 -34.91 1.20 10.81
C ARG A 164 -35.44 1.30 9.40
N GLU A 165 -35.74 2.51 8.94
CA GLU A 165 -35.98 2.83 7.54
C GLU A 165 -34.82 3.68 6.99
N ASP A 166 -34.08 3.15 6.01
CA ASP A 166 -32.94 3.82 5.37
C ASP A 166 -32.61 3.13 4.03
N GLU A 167 -31.60 3.62 3.30
CA GLU A 167 -30.99 2.88 2.18
C GLU A 167 -29.83 1.99 2.69
N PHE A 168 -29.96 0.67 2.52
CA PHE A 168 -29.00 -0.31 3.05
C PHE A 168 -28.01 -0.76 1.99
N TYR A 169 -26.72 -0.59 2.24
CA TYR A 169 -25.68 -0.96 1.28
C TYR A 169 -25.26 -2.42 1.42
N ASN A 170 -25.11 -3.07 0.28
CA ASN A 170 -24.33 -4.28 0.14
C ASN A 170 -22.85 -3.91 0.03
N PHE A 171 -21.99 -4.77 0.58
CA PHE A 171 -20.55 -4.53 0.64
C PHE A 171 -19.75 -5.61 -0.08
N LYS A 172 -18.60 -5.23 -0.62
CA LYS A 172 -17.55 -6.12 -1.13
C LYS A 172 -16.23 -5.81 -0.42
N SER A 173 -15.30 -6.77 -0.48
CA SER A 173 -13.97 -6.62 0.12
C SER A 173 -14.01 -6.20 1.59
N ILE A 174 -14.95 -6.77 2.35
CA ILE A 174 -15.08 -6.51 3.79
C ILE A 174 -13.79 -6.97 4.47
N ASP A 175 -13.12 -6.05 5.17
CA ASP A 175 -11.88 -6.35 5.86
C ASP A 175 -12.16 -7.28 7.06
N PRO A 176 -11.51 -8.45 7.18
CA PRO A 176 -11.79 -9.41 8.24
C PRO A 176 -11.36 -8.92 9.63
N THR A 177 -10.62 -7.81 9.72
CA THR A 177 -10.17 -7.23 10.99
C THR A 177 -11.15 -6.22 11.58
N ILE A 178 -12.23 -5.86 10.88
CA ILE A 178 -13.25 -4.97 11.45
C ILE A 178 -13.99 -5.65 12.60
N HIS A 179 -14.33 -4.86 13.61
CA HIS A 179 -15.22 -5.25 14.69
C HIS A 179 -16.64 -4.77 14.38
N VAL A 180 -17.50 -5.70 13.97
CA VAL A 180 -18.90 -5.40 13.63
C VAL A 180 -19.70 -5.11 14.91
N LEU A 181 -20.31 -3.93 14.94
CA LEU A 181 -21.15 -3.47 16.05
C LEU A 181 -22.62 -3.78 15.82
N VAL A 182 -23.05 -3.62 14.59
CA VAL A 182 -24.44 -3.72 14.16
C VAL A 182 -24.49 -4.43 12.81
N ASP A 183 -25.38 -5.39 12.68
CA ASP A 183 -25.73 -6.03 11.41
C ASP A 183 -27.20 -5.78 11.06
N ILE A 184 -27.56 -6.10 9.81
CA ILE A 184 -28.95 -6.10 9.32
C ILE A 184 -29.43 -7.53 9.10
N ASP A 185 -30.70 -7.77 9.40
CA ASP A 185 -31.37 -9.05 9.11
C ASP A 185 -31.88 -9.05 7.67
N GLU A 186 -31.15 -9.68 6.75
CA GLU A 186 -31.57 -9.81 5.34
C GLU A 186 -32.91 -10.56 5.16
N LYS A 187 -33.42 -11.24 6.18
CA LYS A 187 -34.76 -11.87 6.12
C LYS A 187 -35.89 -10.87 6.37
N SER A 188 -35.57 -9.66 6.82
CA SER A 188 -36.54 -8.61 7.15
C SER A 188 -36.80 -7.62 6.00
N TYR A 189 -36.02 -7.70 4.91
CA TYR A 189 -36.16 -6.84 3.73
C TYR A 189 -35.66 -7.54 2.46
N GLU A 190 -35.87 -6.93 1.29
CA GLU A 190 -35.39 -7.46 0.01
C GLU A 190 -34.18 -6.67 -0.50
N GLY A 191 -33.21 -7.38 -1.11
CA GLY A 191 -32.07 -6.78 -1.82
C GLY A 191 -30.72 -6.87 -1.12
N GLY A 192 -30.63 -7.52 0.05
CA GLY A 192 -29.37 -7.90 0.69
C GLY A 192 -28.61 -8.97 -0.11
N THR A 193 -27.28 -8.89 -0.12
CA THR A 193 -26.40 -9.85 -0.82
C THR A 193 -25.17 -10.28 0.00
N ASN A 194 -25.08 -9.90 1.28
CA ASN A 194 -24.02 -10.25 2.20
C ASN A 194 -24.36 -11.44 3.11
N GLY A 195 -25.60 -11.93 3.07
CA GLY A 195 -26.06 -13.14 3.75
C GLY A 195 -26.31 -12.94 5.26
N ASP A 196 -26.08 -13.98 6.05
CA ASP A 196 -26.37 -13.95 7.50
C ASP A 196 -25.48 -12.94 8.28
N HIS A 197 -24.38 -12.48 7.68
CA HIS A 197 -23.42 -11.54 8.27
C HIS A 197 -23.30 -10.27 7.42
N HIS A 198 -24.33 -9.44 7.45
CA HIS A 198 -24.37 -8.18 6.71
C HIS A 198 -24.09 -6.97 7.64
N PRO A 199 -22.83 -6.48 7.70
CA PRO A 199 -22.45 -5.44 8.64
C PRO A 199 -23.03 -4.08 8.24
N MET A 200 -23.56 -3.33 9.21
CA MET A 200 -24.10 -1.99 9.02
C MET A 200 -23.31 -0.92 9.76
N SER A 201 -22.64 -1.27 10.85
CA SER A 201 -21.75 -0.36 11.58
C SER A 201 -20.60 -1.15 12.18
N TRP A 202 -19.39 -0.59 12.14
CA TRP A 202 -18.18 -1.24 12.63
C TRP A 202 -17.11 -0.24 13.05
N TYR A 203 -16.09 -0.74 13.72
CA TYR A 203 -14.90 0.00 14.07
C TYR A 203 -13.65 -0.87 13.97
N HIS A 204 -12.48 -0.23 13.88
CA HIS A 204 -11.19 -0.87 14.08
C HIS A 204 -10.10 0.19 14.34
N ASP A 205 -8.95 -0.24 14.84
CA ASP A 205 -7.73 0.55 14.77
C ASP A 205 -7.09 0.33 13.40
N PHE A 206 -6.69 1.41 12.73
CA PHE A 206 -6.14 1.33 11.38
C PHE A 206 -4.92 2.21 11.24
N ASP A 207 -3.80 1.61 10.83
CA ASP A 207 -2.56 2.30 10.48
C ASP A 207 -2.17 3.41 11.47
N GLY A 208 -2.31 3.17 12.77
CA GLY A 208 -1.98 4.13 13.85
C GLY A 208 -3.13 4.99 14.38
N GLY A 209 -4.23 5.08 13.62
CA GLY A 209 -5.45 5.84 13.95
C GLY A 209 -6.64 4.94 14.30
N ARG A 210 -7.83 5.56 14.38
CA ARG A 210 -9.11 4.91 14.73
C ARG A 210 -10.13 5.14 13.65
N ALA A 211 -10.75 4.08 13.16
CA ALA A 211 -11.79 4.13 12.15
C ALA A 211 -13.13 3.67 12.72
N TRP A 212 -14.18 4.43 12.45
CA TRP A 212 -15.56 4.06 12.74
C TRP A 212 -16.42 4.33 11.52
N TYR A 213 -17.32 3.43 11.20
CA TYR A 213 -18.23 3.56 10.08
C TYR A 213 -19.66 3.17 10.45
N THR A 214 -20.63 3.84 9.84
CA THR A 214 -22.04 3.43 9.83
C THR A 214 -22.64 3.61 8.44
N ASN A 215 -23.42 2.63 7.98
CA ASN A 215 -24.17 2.71 6.73
C ASN A 215 -25.42 3.60 6.83
N MET A 216 -25.91 3.84 8.05
CA MET A 216 -27.04 4.74 8.28
C MET A 216 -26.68 6.17 7.85
N GLY A 217 -27.64 6.92 7.30
CA GLY A 217 -27.43 8.33 6.93
C GLY A 217 -27.85 8.74 5.52
N HIS A 218 -28.56 7.87 4.79
CA HIS A 218 -29.11 8.23 3.49
C HIS A 218 -30.22 9.27 3.63
N THR A 219 -31.20 8.99 4.49
CA THR A 219 -32.38 9.86 4.65
C THR A 219 -32.11 11.05 5.57
N GLU A 220 -32.77 12.18 5.31
CA GLU A 220 -32.72 13.35 6.20
C GLU A 220 -33.26 13.04 7.60
N ALA A 221 -34.29 12.18 7.68
CA ALA A 221 -34.91 11.75 8.93
C ALA A 221 -33.89 11.12 9.89
N THR A 222 -32.93 10.35 9.37
CA THR A 222 -31.83 9.71 10.12
C THR A 222 -31.17 10.68 11.11
N PHE A 223 -30.85 11.89 10.66
CA PHE A 223 -30.12 12.88 11.44
C PHE A 223 -30.95 13.60 12.51
N SER A 224 -32.22 13.23 12.67
CA SER A 224 -33.09 13.69 13.75
C SER A 224 -33.45 12.58 14.74
N GLU A 225 -33.14 11.33 14.44
CA GLU A 225 -33.51 10.19 15.26
C GLU A 225 -32.66 10.08 16.55
N PRO A 226 -33.29 9.98 17.74
CA PRO A 226 -32.55 9.94 19.00
C PRO A 226 -31.60 8.76 19.15
N LEU A 227 -31.90 7.61 18.53
CA LEU A 227 -31.01 6.44 18.58
C LEU A 227 -29.79 6.65 17.67
N PHE A 228 -29.99 7.16 16.44
CA PHE A 228 -28.88 7.47 15.53
C PHE A 228 -27.98 8.60 16.06
N LEU A 229 -28.54 9.67 16.63
CA LEU A 229 -27.73 10.74 17.21
C LEU A 229 -26.83 10.25 18.35
N ARG A 230 -27.31 9.30 19.16
CA ARG A 230 -26.49 8.62 20.17
C ARG A 230 -25.42 7.73 19.53
N HIS A 231 -25.76 7.01 18.46
CA HIS A 231 -24.80 6.21 17.67
C HIS A 231 -23.64 7.07 17.18
N LEU A 232 -23.98 8.15 16.48
CA LEU A 232 -23.05 9.06 15.85
C LEU A 232 -22.16 9.74 16.89
N LEU A 233 -22.73 10.18 18.02
CA LEU A 233 -21.94 10.74 19.12
C LEU A 233 -20.94 9.73 19.68
N GLY A 234 -21.34 8.47 19.89
CA GLY A 234 -20.43 7.43 20.37
C GLY A 234 -19.32 7.10 19.36
N GLY A 235 -19.64 7.07 18.06
CA GLY A 235 -18.67 6.90 16.98
C GLY A 235 -17.66 8.05 16.90
N LEU A 236 -18.15 9.29 16.97
CA LEU A 236 -17.30 10.50 17.05
C LEU A 236 -16.37 10.46 18.26
N ARG A 237 -16.88 10.08 19.45
CA ARG A 237 -16.08 9.96 20.67
C ARG A 237 -14.98 8.91 20.54
N TYR A 238 -15.30 7.75 19.96
CA TYR A 238 -14.32 6.71 19.68
C TYR A 238 -13.23 7.23 18.73
N ALA A 239 -13.61 7.77 17.57
CA ALA A 239 -12.67 8.23 16.55
C ALA A 239 -11.77 9.37 17.07
N MET A 240 -12.35 10.37 17.76
CA MET A 240 -11.59 11.50 18.31
C MET A 240 -10.50 11.06 19.31
N GLY A 241 -10.75 9.99 20.07
CA GLY A 241 -9.84 9.48 21.10
C GLY A 241 -9.46 10.53 22.16
N ALA A 242 -8.50 10.17 23.02
CA ALA A 242 -8.05 11.06 24.09
C ALA A 242 -6.88 11.98 23.68
N ARG A 243 -6.07 11.56 22.70
CA ARG A 243 -4.80 12.21 22.33
C ARG A 243 -4.94 13.10 21.10
N ASN A 244 -4.14 14.16 21.05
CA ASN A 244 -3.95 14.96 19.84
C ASN A 244 -3.19 14.14 18.79
N VAL A 245 -3.33 14.55 17.53
CA VAL A 245 -2.56 14.03 16.40
C VAL A 245 -1.08 14.37 16.58
N ASP A 246 -0.20 13.40 16.33
CA ASP A 246 1.25 13.52 16.44
C ASP A 246 1.92 13.04 15.14
N PHE A 247 2.18 13.99 14.24
CA PHE A 247 2.79 13.73 12.93
C PHE A 247 4.23 13.21 13.02
N SER A 248 4.88 13.21 14.20
CA SER A 248 6.18 12.55 14.36
C SER A 248 6.08 11.01 14.26
N ARG A 249 4.88 10.45 14.40
CA ARG A 249 4.59 9.01 14.28
C ARG A 249 4.25 8.58 12.85
N ALA A 250 3.95 9.53 11.97
CA ALA A 250 3.66 9.25 10.57
C ALA A 250 4.94 8.97 9.79
N ARG A 251 4.82 8.30 8.63
CA ARG A 251 5.94 8.23 7.68
C ARG A 251 6.44 9.64 7.32
N PRO A 252 7.70 9.85 6.89
CA PRO A 252 8.15 11.15 6.38
C PRO A 252 7.32 11.63 5.18
N GLU A 253 7.25 12.94 4.94
CA GLU A 253 6.57 13.48 3.75
C GLU A 253 7.35 13.06 2.51
N GLU A 254 6.67 12.72 1.42
CA GLU A 254 7.34 12.35 0.16
C GLU A 254 8.28 13.45 -0.35
N ASN A 255 7.92 14.72 -0.12
CA ASN A 255 8.75 15.88 -0.46
C ASN A 255 10.08 15.97 0.33
N ARG A 256 10.28 15.15 1.39
CA ARG A 256 11.53 15.08 2.15
C ARG A 256 12.60 14.26 1.44
N PHE A 257 12.21 13.43 0.47
CA PHE A 257 13.17 12.69 -0.33
C PHE A 257 13.65 13.56 -1.49
N THR A 258 14.96 13.76 -1.57
CA THR A 258 15.59 14.41 -2.72
C THR A 258 16.14 13.33 -3.64
N LYS A 259 15.76 13.38 -4.92
CA LYS A 259 16.38 12.52 -5.95
C LYS A 259 17.78 13.04 -6.24
N VAL A 260 18.79 12.19 -6.03
CA VAL A 260 20.19 12.48 -6.37
C VAL A 260 20.60 11.60 -7.54
N ILE A 261 21.08 12.21 -8.62
CA ILE A 261 21.60 11.47 -9.78
C ILE A 261 22.99 10.94 -9.40
N LEU A 262 23.10 9.61 -9.23
CA LEU A 262 24.38 8.95 -8.94
C LEU A 262 25.23 8.75 -10.20
N ALA A 263 24.58 8.58 -11.35
CA ALA A 263 25.20 8.33 -12.64
C ALA A 263 24.26 8.78 -13.77
N GLU A 264 24.83 9.27 -14.88
CA GLU A 264 24.12 9.61 -16.11
C GLU A 264 24.87 9.06 -17.32
N LYS A 265 24.22 9.06 -18.50
CA LYS A 265 24.81 8.61 -19.77
C LYS A 265 25.31 7.16 -19.74
N LEU A 266 24.55 6.31 -19.04
CA LEU A 266 24.78 4.87 -18.98
C LEU A 266 24.33 4.21 -20.29
N ASP A 267 24.98 3.10 -20.65
CA ASP A 267 24.70 2.31 -21.85
C ASP A 267 23.80 1.11 -21.48
N GLU A 268 22.50 1.35 -21.48
CA GLU A 268 21.46 0.35 -21.18
C GLU A 268 21.61 -0.27 -19.76
N PRO A 269 21.46 0.51 -18.67
CA PRO A 269 21.49 -0.01 -17.31
C PRO A 269 20.30 -0.94 -17.04
N VAL A 270 20.54 -2.09 -16.41
CA VAL A 270 19.52 -3.15 -16.25
C VAL A 270 19.17 -3.41 -14.80
N GLU A 271 20.16 -3.61 -13.93
CA GLU A 271 19.93 -3.98 -12.53
C GLU A 271 21.02 -3.42 -11.59
N LEU A 272 20.66 -3.24 -10.31
CA LEU A 272 21.56 -2.73 -9.27
C LEU A 272 21.38 -3.48 -7.96
N ALA A 273 22.43 -3.46 -7.15
CA ALA A 273 22.45 -3.95 -5.78
C ALA A 273 23.13 -2.94 -4.86
N VAL A 274 22.51 -2.62 -3.72
CA VAL A 274 23.11 -1.78 -2.68
C VAL A 274 23.95 -2.66 -1.77
N LEU A 275 25.24 -2.36 -1.68
CA LEU A 275 26.22 -3.07 -0.87
C LEU A 275 26.42 -2.36 0.49
N PRO A 276 27.05 -3.02 1.48
CA PRO A 276 27.45 -2.37 2.72
C PRO A 276 28.26 -1.09 2.50
N GLY A 277 27.94 -0.06 3.30
CA GLY A 277 28.51 1.28 3.17
C GLY A 277 27.89 2.10 2.04
N GLU A 278 26.64 1.80 1.65
CA GLU A 278 25.86 2.53 0.63
C GLU A 278 26.52 2.58 -0.76
N ARG A 279 27.48 1.69 -1.01
CA ARG A 279 28.04 1.51 -2.35
C ARG A 279 26.97 0.88 -3.22
N VAL A 280 26.87 1.32 -4.48
CA VAL A 280 25.89 0.77 -5.42
C VAL A 280 26.64 0.06 -6.54
N LEU A 281 26.49 -1.26 -6.59
CA LEU A 281 26.95 -2.08 -7.71
C LEU A 281 25.82 -2.14 -8.72
N PHE A 282 26.10 -1.87 -10.00
CA PHE A 282 25.08 -1.94 -11.04
C PHE A 282 25.67 -2.40 -12.37
N ILE A 283 24.80 -2.95 -13.21
CA ILE A 283 25.17 -3.55 -14.48
C ILE A 283 24.50 -2.87 -15.66
N GLU A 284 25.19 -2.91 -16.79
CA GLU A 284 24.72 -2.45 -18.10
C GLU A 284 24.70 -3.63 -19.07
N ARG A 285 23.70 -3.69 -19.96
CA ARG A 285 23.41 -4.87 -20.79
C ARG A 285 24.61 -5.31 -21.63
N HIS A 286 25.43 -4.37 -22.10
CA HIS A 286 26.65 -4.64 -22.86
C HIS A 286 27.82 -5.25 -22.04
N GLY A 287 27.56 -5.69 -20.81
CA GLY A 287 28.50 -6.46 -19.98
C GLY A 287 29.27 -5.62 -18.98
N TYR A 288 28.94 -4.35 -18.79
CA TYR A 288 29.68 -3.50 -17.86
C TYR A 288 29.20 -3.71 -16.43
N VAL A 289 30.16 -3.87 -15.52
CA VAL A 289 29.92 -3.90 -14.08
C VAL A 289 30.51 -2.63 -13.49
N ASN A 290 29.66 -1.81 -12.89
CA ASN A 290 30.02 -0.50 -12.36
C ASN A 290 29.76 -0.43 -10.87
N LEU A 291 30.59 0.34 -10.18
CA LEU A 291 30.48 0.59 -8.74
C LEU A 291 30.44 2.09 -8.50
N TYR A 292 29.38 2.55 -7.87
CA TYR A 292 29.28 3.88 -7.26
C TYR A 292 29.80 3.82 -5.81
N SER A 293 30.64 4.79 -5.44
CA SER A 293 31.13 4.95 -4.08
C SER A 293 30.63 6.26 -3.46
N PRO A 294 29.81 6.22 -2.39
CA PRO A 294 29.29 7.43 -1.75
C PRO A 294 30.39 8.29 -1.12
N THR A 295 31.48 7.67 -0.67
CA THR A 295 32.64 8.40 -0.09
C THR A 295 33.34 9.31 -1.10
N THR A 296 33.29 8.97 -2.40
CA THR A 296 33.93 9.75 -3.47
C THR A 296 32.93 10.48 -4.36
N GLY A 297 31.64 10.11 -4.29
CA GLY A 297 30.60 10.58 -5.20
C GLY A 297 30.82 10.18 -6.66
N ARG A 298 31.59 9.10 -6.92
CA ARG A 298 31.98 8.71 -8.29
C ARG A 298 31.56 7.28 -8.62
N VAL A 299 31.28 7.08 -9.91
CA VAL A 299 31.13 5.76 -10.54
C VAL A 299 32.43 5.33 -11.19
N ARG A 300 32.78 4.05 -11.06
CA ARG A 300 33.87 3.41 -11.79
C ARG A 300 33.39 2.10 -12.40
N ARG A 301 33.74 1.84 -13.65
CA ARG A 301 33.65 0.50 -14.25
C ARG A 301 34.70 -0.39 -13.61
N ILE A 302 34.27 -1.43 -12.91
CA ILE A 302 35.15 -2.33 -12.17
C ILE A 302 35.45 -3.63 -12.92
N ALA A 303 34.60 -4.00 -13.88
CA ALA A 303 34.81 -5.13 -14.77
C ALA A 303 33.99 -4.98 -16.06
N THR A 304 34.37 -5.76 -17.07
CA THR A 304 33.57 -6.00 -18.28
C THR A 304 33.48 -7.51 -18.49
N ILE A 305 32.25 -8.03 -18.50
CA ILE A 305 31.96 -9.44 -18.79
C ILE A 305 31.69 -9.56 -20.29
N PRO A 306 32.39 -10.44 -21.02
CA PRO A 306 32.10 -10.70 -22.42
C PRO A 306 30.71 -11.32 -22.60
N VAL A 307 29.82 -10.61 -23.27
CA VAL A 307 28.43 -11.03 -23.48
C VAL A 307 28.05 -11.06 -24.96
N SER A 308 27.09 -11.92 -25.29
CA SER A 308 26.43 -11.92 -26.59
C SER A 308 25.32 -10.88 -26.61
N THR A 309 25.34 -9.99 -27.59
CA THR A 309 24.36 -8.90 -27.76
C THR A 309 23.80 -8.84 -29.17
N LYS A 310 24.02 -9.89 -29.96
CA LYS A 310 23.65 -10.00 -31.37
C LYS A 310 22.94 -11.31 -31.65
N TYR A 311 21.93 -11.28 -32.51
CA TYR A 311 21.37 -12.47 -33.14
C TYR A 311 22.23 -12.92 -34.32
N ALA A 312 21.95 -14.11 -34.84
CA ALA A 312 22.66 -14.70 -35.99
C ALA A 312 22.62 -13.81 -37.25
N ASP A 313 21.60 -12.96 -37.41
CA ASP A 313 21.50 -11.99 -38.51
C ASP A 313 22.17 -10.64 -38.21
N SER A 314 22.97 -10.55 -37.15
CA SER A 314 23.70 -9.34 -36.69
C SER A 314 22.84 -8.19 -36.18
N SER A 315 21.51 -8.36 -36.11
CA SER A 315 20.64 -7.43 -35.41
C SER A 315 20.91 -7.45 -33.90
N GLN A 316 20.55 -6.36 -33.20
CA GLN A 316 20.73 -6.28 -31.74
C GLN A 316 19.84 -7.29 -31.04
N ALA A 317 20.42 -8.04 -30.11
CA ALA A 317 19.71 -8.93 -29.21
C ALA A 317 19.41 -8.24 -27.88
N GLU A 318 18.37 -8.74 -27.21
CA GLU A 318 18.03 -8.38 -25.83
C GLU A 318 18.94 -9.10 -24.82
N ASP A 319 19.69 -10.11 -25.28
CA ASP A 319 20.74 -10.78 -24.55
C ASP A 319 21.84 -9.81 -24.07
N GLY A 320 22.51 -10.17 -22.98
CA GLY A 320 23.55 -9.37 -22.38
C GLY A 320 23.82 -9.75 -20.93
N LEU A 321 24.27 -8.79 -20.13
CA LEU A 321 24.33 -8.88 -18.67
C LEU A 321 23.01 -8.36 -18.10
N LEU A 322 22.22 -9.24 -17.50
CA LEU A 322 20.80 -9.00 -17.24
C LEU A 322 20.45 -8.99 -15.76
N GLY A 323 21.04 -9.92 -15.01
CA GLY A 323 20.76 -10.15 -13.60
C GLY A 323 21.91 -9.72 -12.70
N LEU A 324 21.62 -9.09 -11.57
CA LEU A 324 22.56 -8.80 -10.49
C LEU A 324 21.91 -8.91 -9.11
N ALA A 325 22.51 -9.71 -8.23
CA ALA A 325 22.19 -9.71 -6.81
C ALA A 325 23.47 -9.83 -5.96
N ALA A 326 23.52 -9.09 -4.86
CA ALA A 326 24.49 -9.37 -3.80
C ALA A 326 23.95 -10.47 -2.89
N ASP A 327 24.83 -11.38 -2.46
CA ASP A 327 24.49 -12.40 -1.48
C ASP A 327 23.98 -11.74 -0.17
N PRO A 328 22.95 -12.28 0.52
CA PRO A 328 22.51 -11.74 1.81
C PRO A 328 23.64 -11.68 2.87
N GLY A 329 24.63 -12.55 2.74
CA GLY A 329 25.87 -12.60 3.51
C GLY A 329 27.04 -11.83 2.90
N PHE A 330 26.83 -10.95 1.90
CA PHE A 330 27.88 -10.23 1.15
C PHE A 330 28.94 -9.57 2.06
N ALA A 331 28.53 -9.00 3.19
CA ALA A 331 29.46 -8.36 4.13
C ALA A 331 30.55 -9.32 4.67
N LYS A 332 30.26 -10.63 4.69
CA LYS A 332 31.17 -11.68 5.15
C LYS A 332 31.87 -12.38 3.99
N ASN A 333 31.12 -12.76 2.96
CA ASN A 333 31.61 -13.62 1.89
C ASN A 333 31.99 -12.86 0.62
N GLY A 334 31.55 -11.61 0.41
CA GLY A 334 31.78 -10.83 -0.80
C GLY A 334 31.17 -11.41 -2.08
N TRP A 335 30.16 -12.29 -2.00
CA TRP A 335 29.61 -12.96 -3.17
C TRP A 335 28.56 -12.12 -3.89
N VAL A 336 28.68 -12.07 -5.21
CA VAL A 336 27.66 -11.50 -6.09
C VAL A 336 27.27 -12.54 -7.13
N TYR A 337 26.00 -12.52 -7.50
CA TYR A 337 25.42 -13.39 -8.50
C TYR A 337 25.07 -12.54 -9.70
N MET A 338 25.37 -13.04 -10.89
CA MET A 338 25.03 -12.40 -12.14
C MET A 338 24.42 -13.41 -13.09
N TYR A 339 23.35 -12.99 -13.77
CA TYR A 339 22.74 -13.77 -14.84
C TYR A 339 23.01 -13.06 -16.18
N TYR A 340 23.63 -13.77 -17.11
CA TYR A 340 24.09 -13.17 -18.36
C TYR A 340 24.16 -14.16 -19.52
N SER A 341 24.26 -13.61 -20.71
CA SER A 341 24.40 -14.31 -21.99
C SER A 341 25.88 -14.34 -22.39
N PRO A 342 26.65 -15.42 -22.13
CA PRO A 342 28.09 -15.42 -22.43
C PRO A 342 28.35 -15.23 -23.92
N ALA A 343 29.41 -14.49 -24.24
CA ALA A 343 29.92 -14.41 -25.60
C ALA A 343 30.40 -15.79 -26.07
N GLY A 344 30.13 -16.11 -27.33
CA GLY A 344 30.56 -17.36 -27.95
C GLY A 344 29.48 -17.98 -28.84
N PRO A 345 29.81 -19.13 -29.47
CA PRO A 345 28.91 -19.79 -30.40
C PRO A 345 27.76 -20.55 -29.71
N GLU A 346 27.92 -20.92 -28.43
CA GLU A 346 26.89 -21.63 -27.68
C GLU A 346 25.76 -20.68 -27.25
N ALA A 347 24.54 -20.95 -27.72
CA ALA A 347 23.35 -20.19 -27.35
C ALA A 347 22.82 -20.66 -25.99
N LYS A 348 23.33 -20.07 -24.91
CA LYS A 348 22.86 -20.28 -23.53
C LYS A 348 23.01 -19.02 -22.69
N ASN A 349 22.19 -18.89 -21.67
CA ASN A 349 22.37 -17.91 -20.61
C ASN A 349 22.80 -18.64 -19.34
N VAL A 350 23.58 -17.98 -18.49
CA VAL A 350 24.17 -18.60 -17.31
C VAL A 350 23.89 -17.75 -16.09
N LEU A 351 23.53 -18.40 -14.99
CA LEU A 351 23.62 -17.84 -13.65
C LEU A 351 24.98 -18.22 -13.08
N ALA A 352 25.77 -17.23 -12.71
CA ALA A 352 27.09 -17.46 -12.13
C ALA A 352 27.31 -16.62 -10.87
N ARG A 353 28.12 -17.16 -9.97
CA ARG A 353 28.61 -16.47 -8.77
C ARG A 353 30.02 -15.97 -8.99
N PHE A 354 30.29 -14.75 -8.55
CA PHE A 354 31.61 -14.12 -8.53
C PHE A 354 31.95 -13.64 -7.12
N GLN A 355 33.24 -13.46 -6.87
CA GLN A 355 33.80 -12.93 -5.64
C GLN A 355 34.19 -11.46 -5.85
N MET A 356 33.71 -10.59 -4.96
CA MET A 356 34.26 -9.25 -4.77
C MET A 356 35.27 -9.24 -3.63
N LYS A 357 36.36 -8.47 -3.79
CA LYS A 357 37.35 -8.18 -2.75
C LYS A 357 37.48 -6.66 -2.65
N GLY A 358 36.86 -6.08 -1.63
CA GLY A 358 36.72 -4.63 -1.51
C GLY A 358 35.86 -4.06 -2.65
N ASP A 359 36.47 -3.20 -3.47
CA ASP A 359 35.85 -2.52 -4.62
C ASP A 359 36.25 -3.15 -5.98
N SER A 360 36.79 -4.37 -5.96
CA SER A 360 37.24 -5.10 -7.14
C SER A 360 36.48 -6.40 -7.31
N LEU A 361 36.11 -6.72 -8.55
CA LEU A 361 35.48 -7.99 -8.93
C LEU A 361 36.55 -8.96 -9.45
N ASP A 362 36.60 -10.17 -8.89
CA ASP A 362 37.52 -11.22 -9.31
C ASP A 362 36.86 -12.11 -10.38
N LEU A 363 37.07 -11.80 -11.67
CA LEU A 363 36.47 -12.57 -12.77
C LEU A 363 36.93 -14.04 -12.83
N SER A 364 38.10 -14.36 -12.25
CA SER A 364 38.63 -15.72 -12.21
C SER A 364 37.92 -16.61 -11.18
N SER A 365 37.20 -16.00 -10.23
CA SER A 365 36.45 -16.69 -9.18
C SER A 365 35.09 -17.25 -9.63
N ASN A 366 34.76 -17.10 -10.92
CA ASN A 366 33.45 -17.43 -11.43
C ASN A 366 33.09 -18.90 -11.16
N LYS A 367 31.84 -19.12 -10.78
CA LYS A 367 31.22 -20.44 -10.67
C LYS A 367 29.88 -20.41 -11.37
N ILE A 368 29.72 -21.21 -12.42
CA ILE A 368 28.42 -21.35 -13.11
C ILE A 368 27.55 -22.28 -12.27
N LEU A 369 26.39 -21.77 -11.84
CA LEU A 369 25.42 -22.52 -11.06
C LEU A 369 24.41 -23.20 -11.98
N LEU A 370 23.90 -22.47 -12.97
CA LEU A 370 22.80 -22.93 -13.82
C LEU A 370 22.99 -22.42 -15.24
N GLU A 371 22.79 -23.30 -16.22
CA GLU A 371 22.75 -22.96 -17.63
C GLU A 371 21.32 -23.10 -18.18
N ILE A 372 20.87 -22.10 -18.93
CA ILE A 372 19.55 -22.09 -19.55
C ILE A 372 19.76 -22.03 -21.07
N PRO A 373 19.36 -23.08 -21.81
CA PRO A 373 19.41 -23.06 -23.27
C PRO A 373 18.60 -21.89 -23.84
N THR A 374 19.12 -21.24 -24.87
CA THR A 374 18.42 -20.20 -25.61
C THR A 374 18.57 -20.43 -27.12
N GLN A 375 17.70 -19.81 -27.92
CA GLN A 375 17.94 -19.56 -29.32
C GLN A 375 18.41 -18.11 -29.50
N ARG A 376 19.48 -17.94 -30.29
CA ARG A 376 20.01 -16.63 -30.72
C ARG A 376 19.86 -16.42 -32.23
N LEU A 377 18.88 -17.09 -32.84
CA LEU A 377 18.63 -17.03 -34.28
C LEU A 377 17.77 -15.83 -34.63
N LYS A 378 16.78 -15.54 -33.78
CA LYS A 378 15.84 -14.43 -33.92
C LYS A 378 15.52 -13.83 -32.56
N CYS A 379 15.05 -12.59 -32.59
CA CYS A 379 14.36 -11.96 -31.47
C CYS A 379 13.19 -12.84 -30.99
N CYS A 380 12.69 -12.82 -29.75
CA CYS A 380 12.86 -11.86 -28.66
C CYS A 380 12.64 -12.55 -27.30
N HIS A 381 12.35 -11.75 -26.27
CA HIS A 381 11.88 -12.11 -24.94
C HIS A 381 12.96 -12.72 -24.09
N THR A 382 13.93 -11.89 -23.75
CA THR A 382 14.95 -12.19 -22.76
C THR A 382 14.58 -11.53 -21.43
N GLY A 383 14.63 -12.30 -20.35
CA GLY A 383 14.44 -11.84 -18.97
C GLY A 383 15.54 -12.41 -18.10
N GLY A 384 15.81 -11.80 -16.95
CA GLY A 384 17.00 -12.18 -16.19
C GLY A 384 17.17 -11.56 -14.82
N SER A 385 16.19 -10.82 -14.29
CA SER A 385 16.31 -10.24 -12.94
C SER A 385 16.37 -11.34 -11.90
N ILE A 386 17.23 -11.15 -10.90
CA ILE A 386 17.49 -12.09 -9.81
C ILE A 386 17.39 -11.40 -8.45
N ALA A 387 16.84 -12.10 -7.46
CA ALA A 387 16.71 -11.58 -6.10
C ALA A 387 16.73 -12.69 -5.06
N PHE A 388 17.25 -12.39 -3.87
CA PHE A 388 17.19 -13.29 -2.73
C PHE A 388 15.94 -13.06 -1.88
N ASP A 389 15.36 -14.14 -1.37
CA ASP A 389 14.39 -14.05 -0.27
C ASP A 389 15.08 -13.98 1.11
N SER A 390 14.27 -13.85 2.16
CA SER A 390 14.75 -13.82 3.55
C SER A 390 15.28 -15.15 4.07
N LYS A 391 15.13 -16.25 3.31
CA LYS A 391 15.60 -17.60 3.65
C LYS A 391 16.87 -17.98 2.87
N GLY A 392 17.42 -17.06 2.07
CA GLY A 392 18.61 -17.30 1.26
C GLY A 392 18.35 -18.05 -0.04
N ASN A 393 17.09 -18.21 -0.46
CA ASN A 393 16.78 -18.74 -1.79
C ASN A 393 16.94 -17.64 -2.83
N LEU A 394 17.57 -17.98 -3.95
CA LEU A 394 17.66 -17.11 -5.12
C LEU A 394 16.49 -17.38 -6.06
N TYR A 395 15.74 -16.32 -6.34
CA TYR A 395 14.72 -16.27 -7.37
C TYR A 395 15.30 -15.66 -8.64
N MET A 396 14.93 -16.22 -9.78
CA MET A 396 15.38 -15.76 -11.10
C MET A 396 14.22 -15.80 -12.09
N SER A 397 14.01 -14.69 -12.78
CA SER A 397 13.09 -14.64 -13.92
C SER A 397 13.82 -15.02 -15.21
N THR A 398 13.15 -15.74 -16.10
CA THR A 398 13.66 -16.06 -17.43
C THR A 398 12.64 -15.68 -18.49
N GLY A 399 13.13 -15.16 -19.61
CA GLY A 399 12.30 -14.94 -20.79
C GLY A 399 11.95 -16.26 -21.49
N ASP A 400 10.84 -16.30 -22.21
CA ASP A 400 10.39 -17.49 -22.94
C ASP A 400 11.20 -17.76 -24.22
N ASN A 401 11.97 -16.76 -24.67
CA ASN A 401 12.90 -16.83 -25.78
C ASN A 401 12.23 -17.30 -27.09
N SER A 402 11.02 -16.77 -27.32
CA SER A 402 10.20 -17.00 -28.50
C SER A 402 9.85 -15.67 -29.18
N ASN A 403 9.87 -15.66 -30.50
CA ASN A 403 9.50 -14.50 -31.29
C ASN A 403 7.97 -14.34 -31.33
N PRO A 404 7.38 -13.23 -30.85
CA PRO A 404 5.94 -13.05 -30.85
C PRO A 404 5.37 -12.68 -32.23
N PHE A 405 6.20 -12.25 -33.19
CA PHE A 405 5.77 -11.63 -34.44
C PHE A 405 5.49 -12.64 -35.58
N ALA A 406 5.10 -13.87 -35.23
CA ALA A 406 4.78 -14.91 -36.22
C ALA A 406 3.34 -14.80 -36.75
N SER A 407 2.42 -14.48 -35.85
CA SER A 407 0.97 -14.44 -36.09
C SER A 407 0.33 -13.37 -35.19
N GLY A 408 -0.90 -12.95 -35.48
CA GLY A 408 -1.67 -12.07 -34.59
C GLY A 408 -2.23 -12.76 -33.33
N TYR A 409 -1.88 -14.04 -33.11
CA TYR A 409 -2.30 -14.87 -31.98
C TYR A 409 -1.06 -15.43 -31.25
N ALA A 410 -1.23 -16.45 -30.40
CA ALA A 410 -0.12 -17.11 -29.72
C ALA A 410 0.97 -17.58 -30.73
N PRO A 411 2.26 -17.32 -30.47
CA PRO A 411 3.36 -17.74 -31.36
C PRO A 411 3.52 -19.25 -31.30
N VAL A 412 2.81 -19.97 -32.17
CA VAL A 412 2.84 -21.43 -32.32
C VAL A 412 3.10 -21.74 -33.78
N ASP A 413 4.29 -22.25 -34.10
CA ASP A 413 4.72 -22.45 -35.50
C ASP A 413 5.61 -23.70 -35.66
N GLU A 414 4.98 -24.85 -35.85
CA GLU A 414 5.63 -26.17 -35.93
C GLU A 414 6.30 -26.46 -37.29
N ARG A 415 6.26 -25.52 -38.23
CA ARG A 415 6.84 -25.73 -39.57
C ARG A 415 8.36 -25.91 -39.48
N PRO A 416 8.98 -26.73 -40.36
CA PRO A 416 10.44 -26.88 -40.39
C PRO A 416 11.18 -25.53 -40.48
N GLY A 417 12.18 -25.34 -39.61
CA GLY A 417 12.97 -24.10 -39.55
C GLY A 417 12.30 -22.92 -38.83
N ARG A 418 11.09 -23.09 -38.29
CA ARG A 418 10.33 -22.01 -37.62
C ARG A 418 10.35 -22.09 -36.08
N MET A 419 11.18 -22.94 -35.50
CA MET A 419 11.37 -23.08 -34.05
C MET A 419 11.49 -21.74 -33.27
N PRO A 420 12.17 -20.68 -33.77
CA PRO A 420 12.22 -19.41 -33.05
C PRO A 420 10.85 -18.75 -32.79
N TRP A 421 9.81 -19.10 -33.54
CA TRP A 421 8.44 -18.59 -33.43
C TRP A 421 7.46 -19.56 -32.77
N ASP A 422 7.94 -20.68 -32.21
CA ASP A 422 7.12 -21.67 -31.54
C ASP A 422 7.35 -21.62 -30.02
N ALA A 423 6.39 -21.09 -29.27
CA ALA A 423 6.43 -20.93 -27.82
C ALA A 423 5.99 -22.18 -27.05
N GLN A 424 5.49 -23.23 -27.73
CA GLN A 424 5.16 -24.50 -27.07
C GLN A 424 6.39 -25.13 -26.40
N LYS A 425 7.60 -24.81 -26.89
CA LYS A 425 8.87 -25.36 -26.38
C LYS A 425 9.27 -24.86 -24.99
N SER A 426 8.78 -23.71 -24.52
CA SER A 426 9.31 -23.00 -23.34
C SER A 426 8.28 -22.78 -22.23
N SER A 427 7.53 -21.67 -22.22
CA SER A 427 6.74 -21.24 -21.06
C SER A 427 5.79 -22.30 -20.52
N ALA A 428 5.06 -23.00 -21.40
CA ALA A 428 4.14 -24.08 -21.03
C ALA A 428 4.84 -25.44 -20.83
N ASN A 429 6.09 -25.59 -21.26
CA ASN A 429 6.88 -26.79 -21.10
C ASN A 429 7.50 -26.83 -19.70
N THR A 430 7.09 -27.81 -18.89
CA THR A 430 7.57 -27.98 -17.51
C THR A 430 8.99 -28.53 -17.42
N ASN A 431 9.52 -29.06 -18.53
CA ASN A 431 10.90 -29.52 -18.64
C ASN A 431 11.85 -28.45 -19.21
N ASP A 432 11.37 -27.22 -19.40
CA ASP A 432 12.16 -26.10 -19.91
C ASP A 432 12.18 -24.94 -18.89
N LEU A 433 13.38 -24.43 -18.64
CA LEU A 433 13.64 -23.38 -17.67
C LEU A 433 13.32 -21.97 -18.21
N ARG A 434 13.02 -21.82 -19.50
CA ARG A 434 12.62 -20.55 -20.11
C ARG A 434 11.16 -20.22 -19.83
N GLY A 435 10.88 -18.92 -19.73
CA GLY A 435 9.56 -18.38 -19.43
C GLY A 435 9.08 -18.72 -18.01
N LYS A 436 9.99 -18.80 -17.04
CA LYS A 436 9.72 -19.24 -15.67
C LYS A 436 10.20 -18.21 -14.64
N ILE A 437 9.67 -18.34 -13.43
CA ILE A 437 10.34 -17.90 -12.21
C ILE A 437 10.96 -19.14 -11.57
N ILE A 438 12.28 -19.19 -11.58
CA ILE A 438 13.11 -20.27 -11.03
C ILE A 438 13.46 -19.90 -9.59
N ARG A 439 13.46 -20.89 -8.70
CA ARG A 439 13.89 -20.74 -7.31
C ARG A 439 14.86 -21.85 -6.93
N ILE A 440 16.06 -21.47 -6.54
CA ILE A 440 17.13 -22.37 -6.09
C ILE A 440 17.71 -21.88 -4.76
N HIS A 441 18.46 -22.72 -4.07
CA HIS A 441 19.31 -22.31 -2.95
C HIS A 441 20.78 -22.49 -3.36
N PRO A 442 21.52 -21.39 -3.62
CA PRO A 442 22.93 -21.45 -3.98
C PRO A 442 23.81 -22.05 -2.87
N GLU A 443 24.73 -22.93 -3.24
CA GLU A 443 25.68 -23.55 -2.30
C GLU A 443 27.08 -22.92 -2.38
N PRO A 444 27.89 -22.99 -1.30
CA PRO A 444 29.24 -22.42 -1.26
C PRO A 444 30.22 -22.94 -2.32
N ASP A 445 30.03 -24.17 -2.79
CA ASP A 445 30.89 -24.79 -3.80
C ASP A 445 30.50 -24.40 -5.24
N GLY A 446 29.43 -23.62 -5.43
CA GLY A 446 28.90 -23.23 -6.74
C GLY A 446 27.86 -24.19 -7.30
N THR A 447 27.43 -25.18 -6.53
CA THR A 447 26.23 -25.97 -6.82
C THR A 447 24.98 -25.26 -6.28
N TYR A 448 23.81 -25.90 -6.39
CA TYR A 448 22.57 -25.42 -5.81
C TYR A 448 21.68 -26.58 -5.38
N THR A 449 20.80 -26.33 -4.42
CA THR A 449 19.71 -27.22 -4.04
C THR A 449 18.35 -26.63 -4.45
N ILE A 450 17.31 -27.48 -4.51
CA ILE A 450 15.96 -27.09 -4.94
C ILE A 450 15.06 -27.01 -3.70
N PRO A 451 14.60 -25.81 -3.29
CA PRO A 451 13.75 -25.67 -2.10
C PRO A 451 12.36 -26.30 -2.28
N GLU A 452 11.80 -26.85 -1.19
CA GLU A 452 10.45 -27.45 -1.17
C GLU A 452 9.36 -26.48 -1.63
N GLY A 453 8.42 -26.96 -2.44
CA GLY A 453 7.31 -26.16 -2.98
C GLY A 453 7.58 -25.53 -4.35
N ASN A 454 8.66 -25.91 -5.03
CA ASN A 454 8.80 -25.63 -6.46
C ASN A 454 7.75 -26.43 -7.24
N LEU A 455 7.11 -25.79 -8.23
CA LEU A 455 6.09 -26.43 -9.07
C LEU A 455 6.66 -27.52 -10.00
N PHE A 456 7.95 -27.46 -10.30
CA PHE A 456 8.65 -28.38 -11.21
C PHE A 456 9.87 -28.98 -10.49
N PHE A 457 10.03 -30.30 -10.59
CA PHE A 457 10.92 -31.11 -9.72
C PHE A 457 12.32 -31.38 -10.26
N ASN A 458 12.67 -30.89 -11.45
CA ASN A 458 13.88 -31.33 -12.13
C ASN A 458 15.09 -30.44 -11.86
#